data_AF-A0A258WY46-F1
#
_entry.id   AF-A0A258WY46-F1
#
_cell.length_a   1.000
_cell.length_b   1.000
_cell.length_c   1.000
_cell.angle_alpha   90.00
_cell.angle_beta   90.00
_cell.angle_gamma   90.00
#
_symmetry.space_group_name_H-M   'P 1'
#
loop_
_entity.id
_entity.type
_entity.pdbx_description
1 polymer ?
#
loop_
_entity_poly.entity_id
_entity_poly.type
_entity_poly.pdbx_seq_one_letter_code
_entity_poly.pdbx_strand_id
1 'polypeptide(L)'
;MNKWIKLLIVIVVIYAAKQIFFGTSESTNPEDKYETSWQPPGAQLAPIAIIMGRNRVSGCGEFHIKQRNDGSSEYLVACSSDGKSWTYYLVWLGTGNISGPLSDSLSKPY
;
A
#
# COMPACT_ATOMS: atom_id res chain seq x y z
N MET A 1 43.24 -10.80 -34.17
CA MET A 1 42.32 -10.86 -33.01
C MET A 1 41.63 -12.21 -32.99
N ASN A 2 41.95 -13.02 -32.00
CA ASN A 2 41.71 -14.47 -32.02
C ASN A 2 40.21 -14.73 -31.88
N LYS A 3 39.62 -15.59 -32.72
CA LYS A 3 38.17 -15.86 -32.72
C LYS A 3 37.67 -16.25 -31.32
N TRP A 4 38.52 -16.90 -30.53
CA TRP A 4 38.28 -17.27 -29.13
C TRP A 4 38.16 -16.07 -28.17
N ILE A 5 38.89 -14.98 -28.39
CA ILE A 5 38.84 -13.77 -27.54
C ILE A 5 37.49 -13.04 -27.72
N LYS A 6 36.97 -12.98 -28.95
CA LYS A 6 35.65 -12.39 -29.21
C LYS A 6 34.53 -13.18 -28.53
N LEU A 7 34.65 -14.50 -28.49
CA LEU A 7 33.65 -15.39 -27.91
C LEU A 7 33.59 -15.26 -26.39
N LEU A 8 34.75 -15.10 -25.74
CA LEU A 8 34.82 -14.83 -24.29
C LEU A 8 34.21 -13.47 -23.92
N ILE A 9 34.47 -12.42 -24.70
CA ILE A 9 33.88 -11.09 -24.46
C ILE A 9 32.35 -11.13 -24.53
N VAL A 10 31.79 -11.82 -25.52
CA VAL A 10 30.33 -11.95 -25.67
C VAL A 10 29.70 -12.69 -24.49
N ILE A 11 30.32 -13.77 -24.00
CA ILE A 11 29.83 -14.52 -22.84
C ILE A 11 29.85 -13.65 -21.57
N VAL A 12 30.92 -12.88 -21.35
CA VAL A 12 31.05 -11.97 -20.20
C VAL A 12 29.99 -10.86 -20.25
N VAL A 13 29.73 -10.29 -21.44
CA VAL A 13 28.67 -9.27 -21.62
C VAL A 13 27.28 -9.86 -21.35
N ILE A 14 27.01 -11.08 -21.80
CA ILE A 14 25.72 -11.77 -21.52
C ILE A 14 25.57 -12.05 -20.02
N TYR A 15 26.64 -12.46 -19.34
CA TYR A 15 26.61 -12.69 -17.89
C TYR A 15 26.45 -11.38 -17.09
N ALA A 16 27.10 -10.30 -17.52
CA ALA A 16 26.96 -8.99 -16.90
C ALA A 16 25.55 -8.40 -17.10
N ALA A 17 24.96 -8.55 -18.30
CA ALA A 17 23.59 -8.11 -18.57
C ALA A 17 22.55 -8.82 -17.69
N LYS A 18 22.78 -10.09 -17.32
CA LYS A 18 21.91 -10.80 -16.37
C LYS A 18 21.92 -10.20 -14.96
N GLN A 19 23.04 -9.63 -14.51
CA GLN A 19 23.15 -9.04 -13.17
C GLN A 19 22.41 -7.70 -13.03
N ILE A 20 22.16 -7.00 -14.15
CA ILE A 20 21.47 -5.71 -14.15
C ILE A 20 19.93 -5.89 -14.18
N PHE A 21 19.44 -7.04 -14.64
CA PHE A 21 18.01 -7.36 -14.71
C PHE A 21 17.46 -8.11 -13.49
N PHE A 22 18.31 -8.58 -12.57
CA PHE A 22 17.84 -9.14 -11.30
C PHE A 22 17.55 -8.01 -10.33
N GLY A 23 16.27 -7.64 -10.36
CA GLY A 23 15.67 -6.47 -9.75
C GLY A 23 16.15 -6.14 -8.35
N THR A 24 16.29 -4.83 -8.12
CA THR A 24 16.06 -4.24 -6.81
C THR A 24 14.72 -4.76 -6.31
N SER A 25 14.75 -5.73 -5.41
CA SER A 25 13.58 -6.10 -4.62
C SER A 25 13.31 -4.93 -3.68
N GLU A 26 12.58 -3.94 -4.17
CA GLU A 26 11.93 -2.93 -3.34
C GLU A 26 11.11 -3.73 -2.32
N SER A 27 11.57 -3.74 -1.08
CA SER A 27 10.83 -4.27 0.06
C SER A 27 9.48 -3.57 0.06
N THR A 28 8.48 -4.21 -0.55
CA THR A 28 7.22 -3.56 -0.90
C THR A 28 6.33 -3.57 0.33
N ASN A 29 6.66 -2.79 1.35
CA ASN A 29 5.70 -2.57 2.42
C ASN A 29 4.52 -1.80 1.77
N PRO A 30 3.29 -2.38 1.76
CA PRO A 30 2.15 -1.72 1.13
C PRO A 30 1.85 -0.34 1.75
N GLU A 31 2.33 -0.08 2.97
CA GLU A 31 2.18 1.21 3.66
C GLU A 31 3.07 2.32 3.13
N ASP A 32 4.16 2.02 2.41
CA ASP A 32 5.11 3.05 1.95
C ASP A 32 4.47 4.06 0.97
N LYS A 33 3.31 3.71 0.41
CA LYS A 33 2.50 4.57 -0.46
C LYS A 33 1.69 5.61 0.31
N TYR A 34 1.61 5.49 1.63
CA TYR A 34 0.77 6.31 2.50
C TYR A 34 1.60 7.14 3.46
N GLU A 35 0.96 8.13 4.07
CA GLU A 35 1.53 8.91 5.14
C GLU A 35 2.07 8.00 6.25
N THR A 36 3.19 8.39 6.83
CA THR A 36 3.89 7.57 7.83
C THR A 36 3.10 7.40 9.13
N SER A 37 2.30 8.40 9.50
CA SER A 37 1.58 8.44 10.77
C SER A 37 0.08 8.34 10.57
N TRP A 38 -0.57 7.57 11.45
CA TRP A 38 -2.02 7.52 11.54
C TRP A 38 -2.57 8.85 12.07
N GLN A 39 -3.65 9.32 11.45
CA GLN A 39 -4.31 10.56 11.80
C GLN A 39 -5.79 10.30 12.15
N PRO A 40 -6.38 11.09 13.06
CA PRO A 40 -7.82 11.09 13.22
C PRO A 40 -8.49 11.51 11.89
N PRO A 41 -9.65 10.95 11.53
CA PRO A 41 -10.25 11.15 10.21
C PRO A 41 -10.72 12.58 9.93
N GLY A 42 -10.96 13.39 10.97
CA GLY A 42 -11.37 14.79 10.84
C GLY A 42 -12.54 14.97 9.87
N ALA A 43 -12.38 15.85 8.89
CA ALA A 43 -13.39 16.12 7.86
C ALA A 43 -13.71 14.91 6.96
N GLN A 44 -12.80 13.94 6.86
CA GLN A 44 -12.97 12.76 6.00
C GLN A 44 -13.81 11.67 6.65
N LEU A 45 -14.14 11.78 7.94
CA LEU A 45 -14.97 10.79 8.63
C LEU A 45 -16.31 10.58 7.94
N ALA A 46 -17.03 11.67 7.64
CA ALA A 46 -18.37 11.59 7.04
C ALA A 46 -18.38 10.89 5.67
N PRO A 47 -17.56 11.29 4.67
CA PRO A 47 -17.55 10.60 3.38
C PRO A 47 -17.05 9.16 3.47
N ILE A 48 -16.05 8.87 4.32
CA ILE A 48 -15.56 7.49 4.55
C ILE A 48 -16.67 6.62 5.13
N ALA A 49 -17.35 7.09 6.19
CA ALA A 49 -18.42 6.35 6.84
C ALA A 49 -19.60 6.06 5.89
N ILE A 50 -19.94 7.01 5.01
CA ILE A 50 -20.96 6.81 3.97
C ILE A 50 -20.56 5.70 3.02
N ILE A 51 -19.32 5.70 2.51
CA ILE A 51 -18.83 4.67 1.58
C ILE A 51 -18.80 3.30 2.26
N MET A 52 -18.30 3.23 3.49
CA MET A 52 -18.25 2.00 4.29
C MET A 52 -19.65 1.44 4.54
N GLY A 53 -20.60 2.30 4.94
CA GLY A 53 -22.00 1.89 5.16
C GLY A 53 -22.69 1.40 3.89
N ARG A 54 -22.48 2.06 2.74
CA ARG A 54 -23.02 1.60 1.44
C ARG A 54 -22.50 0.23 1.04
N ASN A 55 -21.28 -0.10 1.45
CA ASN A 55 -20.64 -1.39 1.22
C ASN A 55 -20.84 -2.38 2.38
N ARG A 56 -21.77 -2.09 3.30
CA ARG A 56 -22.16 -2.96 4.43
C ARG A 56 -20.99 -3.30 5.36
N VAL A 57 -19.99 -2.43 5.46
CA VAL A 57 -18.97 -2.55 6.50
C VAL A 57 -19.59 -2.18 7.84
N SER A 58 -19.42 -3.06 8.81
CA SER A 58 -19.99 -2.92 10.17
C SER A 58 -18.93 -3.24 11.21
N GLY A 59 -19.20 -2.94 12.48
CA GLY A 59 -18.25 -3.20 13.57
C GLY A 59 -17.15 -2.13 13.68
N CYS A 60 -17.40 -0.93 13.15
CA CYS A 60 -16.50 0.22 13.31
C CYS A 60 -17.09 1.18 14.35
N GLY A 61 -16.37 1.43 15.44
CA GLY A 61 -16.64 2.45 16.44
C GLY A 61 -15.56 3.53 16.49
N GLU A 62 -14.33 3.19 16.11
CA GLU A 62 -13.19 4.09 16.02
C GLU A 62 -12.53 4.00 14.64
N PHE A 63 -11.98 5.12 14.17
CA PHE A 63 -11.36 5.25 12.85
C PHE A 63 -10.03 6.01 12.95
N HIS A 64 -9.04 5.55 12.20
CA HIS A 64 -7.81 6.26 11.88
C HIS A 64 -7.52 6.15 10.39
N ILE A 65 -6.86 7.16 9.84
CA ILE A 65 -6.57 7.22 8.41
C ILE A 65 -5.11 7.56 8.14
N LYS A 66 -4.62 7.10 6.99
CA LYS A 66 -3.42 7.62 6.32
C LYS A 66 -3.81 8.02 4.91
N GLN A 67 -3.48 9.24 4.48
CA GLN A 67 -3.67 9.63 3.10
C GLN A 67 -2.57 9.03 2.22
N ARG A 68 -2.87 8.77 0.95
CA ARG A 68 -1.85 8.40 -0.02
C ARG A 68 -0.88 9.57 -0.30
N ASN A 69 0.41 9.27 -0.39
CA ASN A 69 1.49 10.26 -0.53
C ASN A 69 1.43 11.08 -1.82
N ASP A 70 0.73 10.59 -2.85
CA ASP A 70 0.52 11.32 -4.12
C ASP A 70 -0.62 12.36 -4.05
N GLY A 71 -1.23 12.56 -2.88
CA GLY A 71 -2.31 13.53 -2.67
C GLY A 71 -3.64 13.12 -3.30
N SER A 72 -3.76 11.87 -3.77
CA SER A 72 -5.03 11.35 -4.28
C SER A 72 -6.09 11.24 -3.16
N SER A 73 -7.33 11.02 -3.57
CA SER A 73 -8.46 10.78 -2.65
C SER A 73 -8.53 9.34 -2.14
N GLU A 74 -7.39 8.64 -2.12
CA GLU A 74 -7.21 7.29 -1.60
C GLU A 74 -6.73 7.35 -0.15
N TYR A 75 -7.43 6.64 0.72
CA TYR A 75 -7.14 6.57 2.14
C TYR A 75 -7.00 5.12 2.57
N LEU A 76 -5.92 4.83 3.30
CA LEU A 76 -5.84 3.63 4.11
C LEU A 76 -6.57 3.93 5.43
N VAL A 77 -7.63 3.17 5.71
CA VAL A 77 -8.53 3.37 6.84
C VAL A 77 -8.39 2.19 7.79
N ALA A 78 -7.99 2.46 9.03
CA ALA A 78 -8.09 1.51 10.12
C ALA A 78 -9.42 1.75 10.85
N CYS A 79 -10.19 0.69 11.06
CA CYS A 79 -11.41 0.73 11.86
C CYS A 79 -11.35 -0.31 12.99
N SER A 80 -11.91 0.03 14.15
CA SER A 80 -11.99 -0.86 15.30
C SER A 80 -13.34 -0.73 16.02
N SER A 81 -13.88 -1.82 16.54
CA SER A 81 -15.03 -1.81 17.45
C SER A 81 -14.66 -1.56 18.91
N ASP A 82 -13.42 -1.89 19.29
CA ASP A 82 -12.97 -2.00 20.69
C ASP A 82 -11.68 -1.21 20.98
N GLY A 83 -11.12 -0.52 19.99
CA GLY A 83 -9.85 0.21 20.06
C GLY A 83 -8.60 -0.69 20.10
N LYS A 84 -8.76 -2.02 20.03
CA LYS A 84 -7.67 -3.00 20.21
C LYS A 84 -7.45 -3.84 18.95
N SER A 85 -8.54 -4.24 18.32
CA SER A 85 -8.58 -5.08 17.13
C SER A 85 -8.89 -4.19 15.92
N TRP A 86 -7.97 -4.16 14.96
CA TRP A 86 -8.02 -3.23 13.83
C TRP A 86 -8.27 -3.98 12.53
N THR A 87 -9.26 -3.52 11.77
CA THR A 87 -9.54 -3.98 10.41
C THR A 87 -9.22 -2.84 9.46
N TYR A 88 -8.49 -3.14 8.39
CA TYR A 88 -7.99 -2.14 7.48
C TYR A 88 -8.69 -2.20 6.12
N TYR A 89 -8.95 -1.05 5.53
CA TYR A 89 -9.61 -0.88 4.23
C TYR A 89 -8.91 0.18 3.40
N LEU A 90 -8.96 0.05 2.08
CA LEU A 90 -8.67 1.15 1.16
C LEU A 90 -9.97 1.80 0.74
N VAL A 91 -10.06 3.12 0.85
CA VAL A 91 -11.24 3.89 0.50
C VAL A 91 -10.86 4.99 -0.49
N TRP A 92 -11.55 5.02 -1.63
CA TRP A 92 -11.35 6.02 -2.68
C TRP A 92 -12.52 7.01 -2.69
N LEU A 93 -12.36 8.19 -2.08
CA LEU A 93 -13.46 9.15 -1.96
C LEU A 93 -13.94 9.66 -3.32
N GLY A 94 -13.03 9.83 -4.28
CA GLY A 94 -13.39 10.32 -5.63
C GLY A 94 -14.27 9.35 -6.44
N THR A 95 -14.19 8.04 -6.17
CA THR A 95 -14.99 7.03 -6.89
C THR A 95 -16.08 6.39 -6.02
N GLY A 96 -16.02 6.57 -4.69
CA GLY A 96 -16.92 5.93 -3.74
C GLY A 96 -16.65 4.43 -3.56
N ASN A 97 -15.47 3.94 -3.97
CA ASN A 97 -15.09 2.55 -3.88
C ASN A 97 -14.35 2.23 -2.58
N ILE A 98 -14.39 0.95 -2.20
CA ILE A 98 -13.69 0.40 -1.05
C ILE A 98 -13.10 -0.97 -1.39
N SER A 99 -11.96 -1.30 -0.79
CA SER A 99 -11.35 -2.62 -0.83
C SER A 99 -10.93 -3.05 0.57
N GLY A 100 -11.03 -4.34 0.85
CA GLY A 100 -10.65 -4.93 2.13
C GLY A 100 -11.73 -5.88 2.67
N PRO A 101 -11.51 -6.47 3.86
CA PRO A 101 -10.37 -6.26 4.76
C PRO A 101 -9.00 -6.54 4.15
N LEU A 102 -8.00 -5.73 4.47
CA LEU A 102 -6.59 -5.97 4.11
C LEU A 102 -5.93 -6.92 5.11
N SER A 103 -4.79 -7.52 4.74
CA SER A 103 -4.04 -8.41 5.61
C SER A 103 -3.52 -7.72 6.87
N ASP A 104 -3.36 -8.48 7.95
CA ASP A 104 -2.91 -8.02 9.29
C ASP A 104 -1.46 -7.55 9.36
N SER A 105 -0.76 -7.44 8.23
CA SER A 105 0.62 -6.97 8.15
C SER A 105 0.76 -5.45 8.29
N LEU A 106 -0.32 -4.75 8.62
CA LEU A 106 -0.35 -3.29 8.72
C LEU A 106 -0.12 -2.81 10.16
N SER A 107 0.61 -1.70 10.27
CA SER A 107 0.93 -1.00 11.52
C SER A 107 -0.33 -0.50 12.20
N LYS A 108 -0.39 -0.65 13.52
CA LYS A 108 -1.52 -0.18 14.32
C LYS A 108 -1.50 1.34 14.47
N PRO A 109 -2.67 1.97 14.72
CA PRO A 109 -2.74 3.41 15.00
C PRO A 109 -2.03 3.91 16.26
N TYR A 110 -1.66 3.02 17.19
CA TYR A 110 -1.00 3.35 18.47
C TYR A 110 0.10 2.36 18.85
#